data_AF-A0A975CK00-F1
#
_entry.id   AF-A0A975CK00-F1
#
_cell.length_a   1.000
_cell.length_b   1.000
_cell.length_c   1.000
_cell.angle_alpha   90.00
_cell.angle_beta   90.00
_cell.angle_gamma   90.00
#
_symmetry.space_group_name_H-M   'P 1'
#
loop_
_entity.id
_entity.type
_entity.pdbx_description
1 polymer ?
#
loop_
_entity_poly.entity_id
_entity_poly.type
_entity_poly.pdbx_seq_one_letter_code
_entity_poly.pdbx_strand_id
1 'polypeptide(L)'
;MIPPKASAQSSITSTVLAELCYQYIYDHRNRLVEKKIPGKGWESIVYDNLDRPVLTQDANLKESKIWLFTKYDALGRVVYTGRYYLGANSTETRVTLQNTFNAKIATQNFETKITMGAGTGFSNTYYSNTNFPDTNLTIWTVNYYDNYNFNLQESTSSVTSYGVTSTSNVKGLPTDSRVYADNNKWITTITYYDDRARPI
;
A
#
# COMPACT_ATOMS: atom_id res chain seq x y z
N MET A 1 22.22 16.72 5.58
CA MET A 1 23.30 15.92 6.19
C MET A 1 24.32 15.57 5.12
N ILE A 2 25.59 15.92 5.31
CA ILE A 2 26.67 15.62 4.35
C ILE A 2 27.38 14.34 4.84
N PRO A 3 27.40 13.25 4.05
CA PRO A 3 28.07 12.02 4.46
C PRO A 3 29.60 12.17 4.53
N PRO A 4 30.30 11.35 5.34
CA PRO A 4 31.75 11.47 5.57
C PRO A 4 32.59 11.46 4.28
N LYS A 5 32.18 10.68 3.27
CA LYS A 5 32.87 10.61 1.97
C LYS A 5 32.70 11.88 1.15
N ALA A 6 31.57 12.57 1.28
CA ALA A 6 31.32 13.86 0.62
C ALA A 6 32.02 15.00 1.35
N SER A 7 32.07 14.98 2.69
CA SER A 7 32.80 15.99 3.47
C SER A 7 34.33 15.92 3.32
N ALA A 8 34.85 14.78 2.87
CA ALA A 8 36.26 14.62 2.54
C ALA A 8 36.64 15.16 1.15
N GLN A 9 35.67 15.61 0.35
CA GLN A 9 35.92 16.24 -0.96
C GLN A 9 36.24 17.72 -0.79
N SER A 10 37.19 18.21 -1.58
CA SER A 10 37.60 19.62 -1.59
C SER A 10 36.51 20.57 -2.11
N SER A 11 35.53 20.07 -2.86
CA SER A 11 34.32 20.79 -3.22
C SER A 11 33.14 19.84 -3.47
N ILE A 12 31.92 20.30 -3.20
CA ILE A 12 30.70 19.54 -3.50
C ILE A 12 30.28 19.85 -4.94
N THR A 13 30.82 19.07 -5.88
CA THR A 13 30.40 19.12 -7.28
C THR A 13 29.03 18.47 -7.47
N SER A 14 28.42 18.66 -8.64
CA SER A 14 27.16 17.99 -9.00
C SER A 14 27.25 16.46 -8.91
N THR A 15 28.40 15.89 -9.28
CA THR A 15 28.70 14.46 -9.16
C THR A 15 28.75 14.02 -7.70
N VAL A 16 29.49 14.74 -6.84
CA VAL A 16 29.57 14.44 -5.40
C VAL A 16 28.19 14.53 -4.75
N LEU A 17 27.40 15.56 -5.09
CA LEU A 17 26.03 15.71 -4.62
C LEU A 17 25.13 14.55 -5.07
N ALA A 18 25.26 14.12 -6.33
CA ALA A 18 24.44 13.07 -6.90
C ALA A 18 24.81 11.67 -6.39
N GLU A 19 26.07 11.42 -6.07
CA GLU A 19 26.56 10.08 -5.72
C GLU A 19 26.72 9.87 -4.22
N LEU A 20 27.09 10.91 -3.48
CA LEU A 20 27.55 10.79 -2.09
C LEU A 20 26.68 11.52 -1.07
N CYS A 21 25.68 12.31 -1.50
CA CYS A 21 24.82 13.06 -0.59
C CYS A 21 23.38 12.54 -0.54
N TYR A 22 22.77 12.65 0.64
CA TYR A 22 21.33 12.48 0.81
C TYR A 22 20.60 13.74 0.33
N GLN A 23 19.55 13.56 -0.46
CA GLN A 23 18.72 14.65 -0.96
C GLN A 23 17.25 14.36 -0.65
N TYR A 24 16.52 15.40 -0.26
CA TYR A 24 15.11 15.31 0.12
C TYR A 24 14.36 16.50 -0.47
N ILE A 25 13.20 16.24 -1.06
CA ILE A 25 12.31 17.25 -1.61
C ILE A 25 10.98 17.12 -0.87
N TYR A 26 10.48 18.24 -0.38
CA TYR A 26 9.23 18.32 0.36
C TYR A 26 8.18 19.09 -0.45
N ASP A 27 6.91 18.75 -0.26
CA ASP A 27 5.80 19.56 -0.79
C ASP A 27 5.48 20.76 0.10
N HIS A 28 4.50 21.56 -0.31
CA HIS A 28 4.00 22.74 0.42
C HIS A 28 3.42 22.42 1.82
N ARG A 29 3.23 21.14 2.15
CA ARG A 29 2.74 20.65 3.45
C ARG A 29 3.86 20.04 4.29
N ASN A 30 5.12 20.24 3.88
CA ASN A 30 6.31 19.65 4.50
C ASN A 30 6.31 18.11 4.51
N ARG A 31 5.65 17.46 3.55
CA ARG A 31 5.69 16.00 3.37
C ARG A 31 6.81 15.63 2.42
N LEU A 32 7.54 14.56 2.72
CA LEU A 32 8.64 14.08 1.87
C LEU A 32 8.08 13.49 0.58
N VAL A 33 8.29 14.13 -0.56
CA VAL A 33 7.75 13.67 -1.85
C VAL A 33 8.80 13.02 -2.75
N GLU A 34 10.06 13.39 -2.62
CA GLU A 34 11.16 12.71 -3.32
C GLU A 34 12.37 12.63 -2.39
N LYS A 35 13.05 11.48 -2.41
CA LYS A 35 14.33 11.32 -1.70
C LYS A 35 15.34 10.60 -2.56
N LYS A 36 16.61 10.92 -2.37
CA LYS A 36 17.72 10.22 -2.98
C LYS A 36 18.73 9.87 -1.91
N ILE A 37 19.09 8.59 -1.88
CA ILE A 37 20.12 8.04 -0.99
C ILE A 37 21.39 7.83 -1.84
N PRO A 38 22.59 8.08 -1.29
CA PRO A 38 23.85 7.77 -1.98
C PRO A 38 23.86 6.36 -2.58
N GLY A 39 24.28 6.24 -3.84
CA GLY A 39 24.31 4.96 -4.58
C GLY A 39 22.94 4.44 -5.07
N LYS A 40 21.83 5.17 -4.83
CA LYS A 40 20.50 4.85 -5.35
C LYS A 40 19.96 5.95 -6.27
N GLY A 41 19.00 5.58 -7.11
CA GLY A 41 18.17 6.55 -7.84
C GLY A 41 17.18 7.28 -6.93
N TRP A 42 16.40 8.20 -7.51
CA TRP A 42 15.33 8.91 -6.80
C TRP A 42 14.17 7.97 -6.46
N GLU A 43 13.67 8.09 -5.23
CA GLU A 43 12.44 7.46 -4.77
C GLU A 43 11.36 8.54 -4.61
N SER A 44 10.18 8.32 -5.18
CA SER A 44 9.06 9.24 -5.23
C SER A 44 7.89 8.74 -4.39
N ILE A 45 7.16 9.65 -3.75
CA ILE A 45 5.99 9.36 -2.92
C ILE A 45 4.84 10.30 -3.34
N VAL A 46 3.65 9.72 -3.50
CA VAL A 46 2.38 10.43 -3.70
C VAL A 46 1.50 10.17 -2.49
N TYR A 47 0.86 11.22 -2.00
CA TYR A 47 -0.01 11.17 -0.83
C TYR A 47 -1.46 11.44 -1.21
N ASP A 48 -2.39 10.86 -0.46
CA ASP A 48 -3.80 11.27 -0.53
C ASP A 48 -4.07 12.54 0.31
N ASN A 49 -5.35 12.94 0.32
CA ASN A 49 -5.84 14.08 1.10
C ASN A 49 -5.87 13.82 2.63
N LEU A 50 -5.57 12.60 3.08
CA LEU A 50 -5.49 12.18 4.47
C LEU A 50 -4.04 11.98 4.94
N ASP A 51 -3.06 12.47 4.17
CA ASP A 51 -1.61 12.36 4.44
C ASP A 51 -1.06 10.95 4.46
N ARG A 52 -1.73 10.01 3.79
CA ARG A 52 -1.26 8.64 3.69
C ARG A 52 -0.53 8.43 2.37
N PRO A 53 0.63 7.74 2.36
CA PRO A 53 1.29 7.37 1.12
C PRO A 53 0.42 6.36 0.37
N VAL A 54 0.11 6.67 -0.88
CA VAL A 54 -0.79 5.88 -1.75
C VAL A 54 -0.09 5.34 -2.99
N LEU A 55 0.95 6.03 -3.45
CA LEU A 55 1.84 5.52 -4.50
C LEU A 55 3.31 5.78 -4.10
N THR A 56 4.16 4.79 -4.32
CA THR A 56 5.62 4.93 -4.21
C THR A 56 6.31 4.35 -5.44
N GLN A 57 7.45 4.91 -5.82
CA GLN A 57 8.19 4.48 -7.01
C GLN A 57 9.67 4.76 -6.82
N ASP A 58 10.51 3.74 -7.01
CA ASP A 58 11.95 3.90 -7.13
C ASP A 58 12.37 4.06 -8.61
N ALA A 59 13.66 4.27 -8.85
CA ALA A 59 14.18 4.48 -10.19
C ALA A 59 13.96 3.28 -11.15
N ASN A 60 14.07 2.04 -10.65
CA ASN A 60 13.91 0.84 -11.49
C ASN A 60 12.44 0.65 -11.88
N LEU A 61 11.53 0.88 -10.93
CA LEU A 61 10.10 0.86 -11.18
C LEU A 61 9.68 2.01 -12.12
N LYS A 62 10.33 3.17 -12.02
CA LYS A 62 10.11 4.30 -12.93
C LYS A 62 10.47 3.96 -14.37
N GLU A 63 11.60 3.29 -14.60
CA GLU A 63 11.98 2.79 -15.93
C GLU A 63 10.94 1.82 -16.48
N SER A 64 10.36 0.98 -15.60
CA SER A 64 9.32 0.02 -15.94
C SER A 64 7.89 0.60 -15.98
N LYS A 65 7.73 1.92 -15.78
CA LYS A 65 6.41 2.59 -15.71
C LYS A 65 5.46 2.01 -14.65
N ILE A 66 6.01 1.57 -13.51
CA ILE A 66 5.28 0.94 -12.42
C ILE A 66 5.33 1.82 -11.17
N TRP A 67 4.21 1.95 -10.48
CA TRP A 67 4.11 2.44 -9.11
C TRP A 67 3.71 1.31 -8.18
N LEU A 68 4.21 1.30 -6.95
CA LEU A 68 3.65 0.47 -5.89
C LEU A 68 2.50 1.22 -5.25
N PHE A 69 1.31 0.64 -5.24
CA PHE A 69 0.12 1.26 -4.65
C PHE A 69 -0.18 0.70 -3.26
N THR A 70 -0.78 1.54 -2.42
CA THR A 70 -1.38 1.15 -1.15
C THR A 70 -2.77 1.77 -1.06
N LYS A 71 -3.79 0.94 -0.81
CA LYS A 71 -5.16 1.39 -0.60
C LYS A 71 -5.58 1.11 0.84
N TYR A 72 -6.43 1.99 1.34
CA TYR A 72 -6.89 1.99 2.72
C TYR A 72 -8.41 1.85 2.79
N ASP A 73 -8.91 1.31 3.89
CA ASP A 73 -10.32 1.44 4.25
C ASP A 73 -10.63 2.82 4.87
N ALA A 74 -11.91 3.03 5.19
CA ALA A 74 -12.40 4.27 5.81
C ALA A 74 -11.76 4.57 7.19
N LEU A 75 -11.17 3.56 7.84
CA LEU A 75 -10.49 3.71 9.13
C LEU A 75 -8.97 3.92 8.97
N GLY A 76 -8.47 3.99 7.74
CA GLY A 76 -7.05 4.19 7.48
C GLY A 76 -6.19 2.94 7.59
N ARG A 77 -6.79 1.75 7.56
CA ARG A 77 -6.06 0.48 7.57
C ARG A 77 -5.79 0.02 6.15
N VAL A 78 -4.61 -0.54 5.90
CA VAL A 78 -4.23 -1.04 4.57
C VAL A 78 -5.12 -2.22 4.20
N VAL A 79 -5.81 -2.14 3.07
CA VAL A 79 -6.64 -3.23 2.53
C VAL A 79 -6.06 -3.87 1.28
N TYR A 80 -5.34 -3.09 0.45
CA TYR A 80 -4.65 -3.61 -0.72
C TYR A 80 -3.26 -3.03 -0.86
N THR A 81 -2.33 -3.87 -1.29
CA THR A 81 -1.04 -3.44 -1.85
C THR A 81 -0.78 -4.16 -3.15
N GLY A 82 0.04 -3.57 -4.00
CA GLY A 82 0.42 -4.18 -5.26
C GLY A 82 1.13 -3.20 -6.18
N ARG A 83 1.11 -3.50 -7.47
CA ARG A 83 1.69 -2.64 -8.52
C ARG A 83 0.60 -2.04 -9.41
N TYR A 84 0.81 -0.79 -9.81
CA TYR A 84 0.02 -0.04 -10.76
C TYR A 84 0.90 0.25 -11.98
N TYR A 85 0.53 -0.29 -13.14
CA TYR A 85 1.26 -0.08 -14.38
C TYR A 85 0.63 1.06 -15.17
N LEU A 86 1.42 2.10 -15.45
CA LEU A 86 0.95 3.28 -16.16
C LEU A 86 0.68 3.03 -17.66
N GLY A 87 1.27 1.98 -18.23
CA GLY A 87 1.31 1.75 -19.67
C GLY A 87 2.61 2.23 -20.31
N ALA A 88 3.05 1.56 -21.37
CA ALA A 88 4.36 1.76 -21.99
C ALA A 88 4.59 3.21 -22.46
N ASN A 89 3.54 3.84 -22.98
CA ASN A 89 3.58 5.19 -23.55
C ASN A 89 3.15 6.28 -22.55
N SER A 90 2.98 5.95 -21.27
CA SER A 90 2.53 6.93 -20.29
C SER A 90 3.59 8.00 -20.00
N THR A 91 3.10 9.23 -19.97
CA THR A 91 3.84 10.45 -19.61
C THR A 91 3.47 10.95 -18.21
N GLU A 92 2.68 10.19 -17.45
CA GLU A 92 2.32 10.57 -16.08
C GLU A 92 3.55 10.70 -15.20
N THR A 93 3.53 11.72 -14.36
CA THR A 93 4.59 12.04 -13.40
C THR A 93 4.05 11.98 -11.98
N ARG A 94 4.95 11.96 -11.00
CA ARG A 94 4.60 12.10 -9.59
C ARG A 94 3.69 13.32 -9.33
N VAL A 95 3.92 14.44 -10.03
CA VAL A 95 3.11 15.67 -9.87
C VAL A 95 1.70 15.49 -10.43
N THR A 96 1.55 14.89 -11.62
CA THR A 96 0.22 14.67 -12.21
C THR A 96 -0.59 13.69 -11.36
N LEU A 97 0.05 12.62 -10.88
CA LEU A 97 -0.56 11.66 -9.96
C LEU A 97 -0.96 12.32 -8.63
N GLN A 98 -0.12 13.19 -8.07
CA GLN A 98 -0.47 13.95 -6.87
C GLN A 98 -1.70 14.84 -7.09
N ASN A 99 -1.82 15.47 -8.25
CA ASN A 99 -2.99 16.28 -8.59
C ASN A 99 -4.28 15.45 -8.68
N THR A 100 -4.20 14.21 -9.17
CA THR A 100 -5.34 13.27 -9.16
C THR A 100 -5.85 13.03 -7.74
N PHE A 101 -4.96 12.85 -6.76
CA PHE A 101 -5.38 12.70 -5.36
C PHE A 101 -5.86 14.00 -4.74
N ASN A 102 -5.21 15.12 -5.04
CA ASN A 102 -5.62 16.43 -4.51
C ASN A 102 -7.07 16.78 -4.92
N ALA A 103 -7.50 16.36 -6.11
CA ALA A 103 -8.85 16.62 -6.63
C ALA A 103 -9.96 15.75 -6.00
N LYS A 104 -9.62 14.73 -5.19
CA LYS A 104 -10.59 13.81 -4.60
C LYS A 104 -11.36 14.43 -3.42
N ILE A 105 -12.64 14.09 -3.32
CA ILE A 105 -13.44 14.33 -2.11
C ILE A 105 -13.18 13.24 -1.05
N ALA A 106 -13.55 13.50 0.20
CA ALA A 106 -13.27 12.62 1.34
C ALA A 106 -13.69 11.16 1.11
N THR A 107 -14.87 10.93 0.51
CA THR A 107 -15.43 9.59 0.25
C THR A 107 -14.74 8.81 -0.86
N GLN A 108 -13.81 9.44 -1.60
CA GLN A 108 -13.05 8.81 -2.69
C GLN A 108 -11.64 8.37 -2.27
N ASN A 109 -11.26 8.56 -1.00
CA ASN A 109 -9.91 8.25 -0.52
C ASN A 109 -9.80 6.85 0.12
N PHE A 110 -10.87 6.04 0.09
CA PHE A 110 -10.85 4.72 0.71
C PHE A 110 -11.69 3.72 -0.08
N GLU A 111 -11.38 2.45 0.13
CA GLU A 111 -12.22 1.35 -0.34
C GLU A 111 -13.25 0.97 0.75
N THR A 112 -14.42 0.52 0.30
CA THR A 112 -15.51 0.07 1.17
C THR A 112 -15.62 -1.44 1.12
N LYS A 113 -16.14 -2.03 2.20
CA LYS A 113 -16.47 -3.46 2.21
C LYS A 113 -17.61 -3.72 1.25
N ILE A 114 -17.49 -4.79 0.47
CA ILE A 114 -18.50 -5.25 -0.49
C ILE A 114 -18.80 -6.73 -0.27
N THR A 115 -19.92 -7.19 -0.81
CA THR A 115 -20.20 -8.62 -0.94
C THR A 115 -19.34 -9.20 -2.05
N MET A 116 -18.85 -10.43 -1.87
CA MET A 116 -18.11 -11.14 -2.92
C MET A 116 -18.92 -11.21 -4.21
N GLY A 117 -18.28 -10.87 -5.34
CA GLY A 117 -18.93 -10.89 -6.65
C GLY A 117 -19.72 -9.61 -6.99
N ALA A 118 -19.67 -8.55 -6.16
CA ALA A 118 -20.35 -7.28 -6.44
C ALA A 118 -19.80 -6.49 -7.65
N GLY A 119 -18.84 -7.04 -8.41
CA GLY A 119 -18.32 -6.47 -9.66
C GLY A 119 -17.52 -5.16 -9.53
N THR A 120 -17.47 -4.56 -8.35
CA THR A 120 -16.82 -3.27 -8.07
C THR A 120 -15.45 -3.41 -7.39
N GLY A 121 -15.02 -4.63 -7.08
CA GLY A 121 -13.73 -4.95 -6.47
C GLY A 121 -12.93 -5.93 -7.31
N PHE A 122 -11.80 -6.41 -6.78
CA PHE A 122 -11.04 -7.45 -7.45
C PHE A 122 -11.72 -8.81 -7.31
N SER A 123 -11.51 -9.70 -8.27
CA SER A 123 -12.03 -11.06 -8.22
C SER A 123 -11.67 -11.75 -6.90
N ASN A 124 -12.66 -12.36 -6.26
CA ASN A 124 -12.50 -13.08 -4.99
C ASN A 124 -12.04 -12.22 -3.79
N THR A 125 -12.35 -10.92 -3.81
CA THR A 125 -12.10 -9.99 -2.70
C THR A 125 -13.40 -9.37 -2.17
N TYR A 126 -13.34 -8.79 -0.97
CA TYR A 126 -14.48 -8.20 -0.28
C TYR A 126 -14.30 -6.70 -0.01
N TYR A 127 -13.40 -6.04 -0.73
CA TYR A 127 -13.32 -4.59 -0.78
C TYR A 127 -13.51 -4.09 -2.21
N SER A 128 -14.10 -2.92 -2.35
CA SER A 128 -14.20 -2.22 -3.63
C SER A 128 -12.81 -1.92 -4.23
N ASN A 129 -12.79 -1.52 -5.49
CA ASN A 129 -11.64 -1.03 -6.23
C ASN A 129 -12.04 0.25 -6.97
N THR A 130 -12.61 1.21 -6.23
CA THR A 130 -13.13 2.48 -6.79
C THR A 130 -12.22 3.67 -6.48
N ASN A 131 -11.31 3.54 -5.51
CA ASN A 131 -10.34 4.56 -5.21
C ASN A 131 -9.19 4.49 -6.22
N PHE A 132 -8.92 5.57 -6.97
CA PHE A 132 -7.79 5.58 -7.93
C PHE A 132 -6.45 5.21 -7.25
N PRO A 133 -5.58 4.43 -7.92
CA PRO A 133 -5.79 3.81 -9.23
C PRO A 133 -6.76 2.63 -9.15
N ASP A 134 -7.60 2.45 -10.17
CA ASP A 134 -8.66 1.44 -10.23
C ASP A 134 -8.51 0.46 -11.42
N THR A 135 -7.54 0.71 -12.31
CA THR A 135 -7.25 -0.09 -13.50
C THR A 135 -5.75 -0.34 -13.64
N ASN A 136 -5.35 -1.33 -14.45
CA ASN A 136 -3.95 -1.74 -14.66
C ASN A 136 -3.21 -2.10 -13.36
N LEU A 137 -3.91 -2.81 -12.47
CA LEU A 137 -3.40 -3.21 -11.16
C LEU A 137 -3.04 -4.70 -11.13
N THR A 138 -1.96 -5.04 -10.44
CA THR A 138 -1.74 -6.40 -9.93
C THR A 138 -1.64 -6.31 -8.42
N ILE A 139 -2.55 -6.99 -7.73
CA ILE A 139 -2.56 -7.04 -6.26
C ILE A 139 -1.51 -8.05 -5.78
N TRP A 140 -0.84 -7.73 -4.69
CA TRP A 140 0.05 -8.64 -3.96
C TRP A 140 -0.42 -8.95 -2.56
N THR A 141 -1.14 -8.04 -1.90
CA THR A 141 -1.67 -8.30 -0.56
C THR A 141 -3.09 -7.79 -0.42
N VAL A 142 -3.93 -8.56 0.27
CA VAL A 142 -5.27 -8.16 0.72
C VAL A 142 -5.35 -8.37 2.22
N ASN A 143 -5.80 -7.37 2.99
CA ASN A 143 -6.02 -7.52 4.43
C ASN A 143 -7.48 -7.25 4.78
N TYR A 144 -8.02 -8.05 5.69
CA TYR A 144 -9.38 -7.99 6.17
C TYR A 144 -9.43 -7.79 7.68
N TYR A 145 -10.50 -7.15 8.12
CA TYR A 145 -10.69 -6.74 9.50
C TYR A 145 -12.13 -6.87 9.95
N ASP A 146 -12.33 -6.87 11.27
CA ASP A 146 -13.62 -6.72 11.98
C ASP A 146 -14.57 -7.93 11.97
N ASN A 147 -14.31 -8.97 11.17
CA ASN A 147 -15.10 -10.22 11.16
C ASN A 147 -14.36 -11.34 10.41
N TYR A 148 -14.93 -12.56 10.46
CA TYR A 148 -14.43 -13.76 9.78
C TYR A 148 -15.20 -14.13 8.51
N ASN A 149 -16.06 -13.24 8.00
CA ASN A 149 -16.98 -13.57 6.91
C ASN A 149 -16.34 -13.40 5.52
N PHE A 150 -15.01 -13.33 5.46
CA PHE A 150 -14.25 -13.13 4.24
C PHE A 150 -13.71 -14.48 3.75
N ASN A 151 -14.19 -14.95 2.59
CA ASN A 151 -13.78 -16.18 1.90
C ASN A 151 -13.88 -17.45 2.78
N LEU A 152 -15.11 -17.89 3.00
CA LEU A 152 -15.45 -19.08 3.79
C LEU A 152 -15.18 -20.41 3.08
N GLN A 153 -14.46 -20.44 1.94
CA GLN A 153 -14.33 -21.70 1.18
C GLN A 153 -13.65 -22.81 1.99
N GLU A 154 -12.88 -22.48 3.04
CA GLU A 154 -12.26 -23.44 3.96
C GLU A 154 -12.22 -22.97 5.43
N SER A 155 -12.87 -21.85 5.77
CA SER A 155 -12.74 -21.22 7.09
C SER A 155 -14.03 -21.31 7.90
N THR A 156 -13.95 -21.80 9.13
CA THR A 156 -15.05 -21.77 10.09
C THR A 156 -15.08 -20.43 10.80
N SER A 157 -16.27 -19.88 11.07
CA SER A 157 -16.40 -18.64 11.84
C SER A 157 -15.97 -18.77 13.31
N SER A 158 -15.61 -19.98 13.75
CA SER A 158 -15.12 -20.27 15.09
C SER A 158 -14.13 -21.44 15.08
N VAL A 159 -13.12 -21.37 15.93
CA VAL A 159 -12.15 -22.43 16.22
C VAL A 159 -11.98 -22.58 17.72
N THR A 160 -11.52 -23.75 18.17
CA THR A 160 -11.10 -23.97 19.57
C THR A 160 -9.66 -24.45 19.59
N SER A 161 -8.81 -23.73 20.33
CA SER A 161 -7.38 -23.96 20.44
C SER A 161 -7.04 -24.06 21.93
N TYR A 162 -6.47 -25.19 22.36
CA TYR A 162 -6.14 -25.45 23.77
C TYR A 162 -7.28 -25.17 24.78
N GLY A 163 -8.52 -25.49 24.40
CA GLY A 163 -9.71 -25.28 25.24
C GLY A 163 -10.24 -23.84 25.27
N VAL A 164 -9.67 -22.93 24.47
CA VAL A 164 -10.17 -21.57 24.27
C VAL A 164 -10.89 -21.48 22.92
N THR A 165 -12.16 -21.07 22.94
CA THR A 165 -12.94 -20.84 21.73
C THR A 165 -12.77 -19.40 21.24
N SER A 166 -12.69 -19.23 19.93
CA SER A 166 -12.56 -17.91 19.32
C SER A 166 -13.85 -17.09 19.43
N THR A 167 -13.70 -15.79 19.62
CA THR A 167 -14.79 -14.81 19.70
C THR A 167 -15.07 -14.19 18.33
N SER A 168 -16.32 -13.79 18.08
CA SER A 168 -16.68 -12.94 16.93
C SER A 168 -16.57 -11.44 17.22
N ASN A 169 -16.23 -11.05 18.47
CA ASN A 169 -16.05 -9.67 18.90
C ASN A 169 -14.70 -9.09 18.46
N VAL A 170 -14.44 -9.09 17.15
CA VAL A 170 -13.12 -8.78 16.56
C VAL A 170 -13.11 -7.44 15.80
N LYS A 171 -14.06 -6.56 16.09
CA LYS A 171 -14.08 -5.20 15.54
C LYS A 171 -12.78 -4.47 15.89
N GLY A 172 -12.15 -3.87 14.88
CA GLY A 172 -10.85 -3.21 14.96
C GLY A 172 -9.66 -4.14 14.67
N LEU A 173 -9.82 -5.46 14.75
CA LEU A 173 -8.71 -6.41 14.65
C LEU A 173 -8.49 -6.91 13.21
N PRO A 174 -7.24 -7.21 12.81
CA PRO A 174 -6.93 -7.91 11.56
C PRO A 174 -7.31 -9.39 11.68
N THR A 175 -8.13 -9.88 10.77
CA THR A 175 -8.71 -11.24 10.85
C THR A 175 -8.28 -12.18 9.74
N ASP A 176 -8.01 -11.66 8.53
CA ASP A 176 -7.50 -12.43 7.39
C ASP A 176 -6.48 -11.56 6.62
N SER A 177 -5.38 -12.17 6.20
CA SER A 177 -4.42 -11.60 5.25
C SER A 177 -4.12 -12.59 4.14
N ARG A 178 -4.14 -12.12 2.89
CA ARG A 178 -3.80 -12.90 1.71
C ARG A 178 -2.62 -12.28 1.00
N VAL A 179 -1.60 -13.08 0.77
CA VAL A 179 -0.39 -12.67 0.05
C VAL A 179 -0.27 -13.50 -1.23
N TYR A 180 -0.08 -12.82 -2.35
CA TYR A 180 0.16 -13.47 -3.64
C TYR A 180 1.48 -14.25 -3.57
N ALA A 181 1.43 -15.52 -3.93
CA ALA A 181 2.61 -16.37 -3.99
C ALA A 181 3.12 -16.46 -5.43
N ASP A 182 2.49 -17.32 -6.25
CA ASP A 182 2.79 -17.49 -7.67
C ASP A 182 1.65 -18.26 -8.38
N ASN A 183 1.60 -18.27 -9.71
CA ASN A 183 0.63 -19.01 -10.52
C ASN A 183 -0.83 -18.81 -10.09
N ASN A 184 -1.21 -17.56 -9.79
CA ASN A 184 -2.54 -17.18 -9.31
C ASN A 184 -2.93 -17.84 -7.97
N LYS A 185 -1.96 -18.28 -7.17
CA LYS A 185 -2.15 -18.82 -5.82
C LYS A 185 -1.88 -17.76 -4.77
N TRP A 186 -2.63 -17.88 -3.69
CA TRP A 186 -2.57 -16.99 -2.53
C TRP A 186 -2.26 -17.79 -1.28
N ILE A 187 -1.36 -17.28 -0.45
CA ILE A 187 -1.19 -17.74 0.93
C ILE A 187 -2.18 -16.96 1.77
N THR A 188 -3.10 -17.67 2.43
CA THR A 188 -4.11 -17.11 3.31
C THR A 188 -3.71 -17.36 4.76
N THR A 189 -3.71 -16.31 5.56
CA THR A 189 -3.47 -16.37 7.01
C THR A 189 -4.70 -15.84 7.72
N ILE A 190 -5.35 -16.68 8.53
CA ILE A 190 -6.49 -16.27 9.36
C ILE A 190 -6.01 -16.22 10.81
N THR A 191 -6.33 -15.12 11.50
CA THR A 191 -6.01 -14.95 12.93
C THR A 191 -7.30 -14.98 13.73
N TYR A 192 -7.49 -16.05 14.50
CA TYR A 192 -8.59 -16.14 15.44
C TYR A 192 -8.22 -15.47 16.77
N TYR A 193 -9.20 -14.90 17.46
CA TYR A 193 -8.97 -14.23 18.74
C TYR A 193 -9.86 -14.79 19.83
N ASP A 194 -9.40 -14.77 21.07
CA ASP A 194 -10.24 -14.98 22.25
C ASP A 194 -11.01 -13.70 22.66
N ASP A 195 -11.88 -13.80 23.66
CA ASP A 195 -12.65 -12.67 24.20
C ASP A 195 -11.80 -11.52 24.77
N ARG A 196 -10.48 -11.70 24.88
CA ARG A 196 -9.51 -10.69 25.34
C ARG A 196 -8.69 -10.12 24.18
N ALA A 197 -9.11 -10.36 22.93
CA ALA A 197 -8.42 -9.92 21.72
C ALA A 197 -6.99 -10.46 21.59
N ARG A 198 -6.70 -11.63 22.17
CA ARG A 198 -5.40 -12.32 22.00
C ARG A 198 -5.53 -13.36 20.88
N PRO A 199 -4.53 -13.47 19.98
CA PRO A 199 -4.57 -14.46 18.91
C PRO A 199 -4.49 -15.89 19.47
N ILE A 200 -5.25 -16.83 18.90
CA ILE A 200 -5.35 -18.25 19.33
C ILE A 200 -5.33 -19.25 18.17
#